data_AF-A0A3S0SLD6-F1
#
_entry.id   AF-A0A3S0SLD6-F1
#
_cell.length_a   1.000
_cell.length_b   1.000
_cell.length_c   1.000
_cell.angle_alpha   90.00
_cell.angle_beta   90.00
_cell.angle_gamma   90.00
#
_symmetry.space_group_name_H-M   'P 1'
#
loop_
_entity.id
_entity.type
_entity.pdbx_description
1 polymer ?
#
loop_
_entity_poly.entity_id
_entity_poly.type
_entity_poly.pdbx_seq_one_letter_code
_entity_poly.pdbx_strand_id
1 'polypeptide(L)'
;MTDPLAGTDAETARIPVEHPKYGDLEIVTYLQITSGGAAPSEGVPSYAVYQNGHPVGYVSSPEGTKVVNFSDGKALAGQTWEVGKDHPVDRYGNVYISYDTGLTVLTPTDKGFDSQGTMPPAEDAKFPFSHAGLKLDAAGQPTVIQKVVDKDGTETGKTVNWTWENNTFVQEK
;
A
#
# COMPACT_ATOMS: atom_id res chain seq x y z
N MET A 1 -9.56 -6.44 -19.43
CA MET A 1 -9.52 -6.93 -18.03
C MET A 1 -10.73 -6.33 -17.33
N THR A 2 -11.27 -6.96 -16.29
CA THR A 2 -12.44 -6.44 -15.56
C THR A 2 -12.05 -6.14 -14.13
N ASP A 3 -12.46 -4.98 -13.63
CA ASP A 3 -12.46 -4.68 -12.21
C ASP A 3 -13.79 -5.19 -11.61
N PRO A 4 -13.76 -6.26 -10.79
CA PRO A 4 -14.97 -6.88 -10.26
C PRO A 4 -15.64 -6.05 -9.15
N LEU A 5 -14.95 -5.05 -8.58
CA LEU A 5 -15.44 -4.23 -7.47
C LEU A 5 -15.82 -2.81 -7.90
N ALA A 6 -15.72 -2.50 -9.19
CA ALA A 6 -16.09 -1.20 -9.74
C ALA A 6 -17.54 -0.81 -9.36
N GLY A 7 -17.70 0.35 -8.74
CA GLY A 7 -19.00 0.90 -8.34
C GLY A 7 -19.64 0.23 -7.11
N THR A 8 -18.89 -0.61 -6.39
CA THR A 8 -19.32 -1.15 -5.09
C THR A 8 -18.98 -0.19 -3.95
N ASP A 9 -19.50 -0.46 -2.75
CA ASP A 9 -19.15 0.23 -1.51
C ASP A 9 -17.80 -0.22 -0.92
N ALA A 10 -17.08 -1.12 -1.60
CA ALA A 10 -15.76 -1.58 -1.18
C ALA A 10 -14.62 -0.62 -1.56
N GLU A 11 -14.85 0.38 -2.41
CA GLU A 11 -13.81 1.35 -2.82
C GLU A 11 -13.34 2.17 -1.61
N THR A 12 -12.05 2.14 -1.33
CA THR A 12 -11.45 2.82 -0.18
C THR A 12 -10.67 4.07 -0.57
N ALA A 13 -10.07 4.08 -1.76
CA ALA A 13 -9.37 5.23 -2.29
C ALA A 13 -9.27 5.18 -3.81
N ARG A 14 -9.14 6.35 -4.43
CA ARG A 14 -8.88 6.55 -5.85
C ARG A 14 -7.77 7.58 -6.00
N ILE A 15 -6.62 7.10 -6.43
CA ILE A 15 -5.36 7.84 -6.37
C ILE A 15 -4.92 8.14 -7.81
N PRO A 16 -4.89 9.42 -8.22
CA PRO A 16 -4.31 9.80 -9.50
C PRO A 16 -2.79 9.67 -9.45
N VAL A 17 -2.18 9.15 -10.52
CA VAL A 17 -0.75 8.93 -10.60
C VAL A 17 -0.23 9.10 -12.03
N GLU A 18 0.92 9.74 -12.18
CA GLU A 18 1.63 9.84 -13.44
C GLU A 18 2.60 8.66 -13.60
N HIS A 19 2.30 7.73 -14.52
CA HIS A 19 3.17 6.60 -14.81
C HIS A 19 4.24 6.96 -15.85
N PRO A 20 5.54 6.70 -15.60
CA PRO A 20 6.64 7.13 -16.48
C PRO A 20 6.52 6.73 -17.96
N LYS A 21 5.84 5.61 -18.24
CA LYS A 21 5.62 5.08 -19.59
C LYS A 21 4.22 5.30 -20.16
N TYR A 22 3.22 5.37 -19.29
CA TYR A 22 1.81 5.27 -19.70
C TYR A 22 1.03 6.58 -19.50
N GLY A 23 1.68 7.59 -18.91
CA GLY A 23 1.05 8.86 -18.56
C GLY A 23 0.10 8.70 -17.38
N ASP A 24 -0.96 9.50 -17.38
CA ASP A 24 -1.95 9.53 -16.31
C ASP A 24 -2.68 8.19 -16.17
N LEU A 25 -2.63 7.64 -14.95
CA LEU A 25 -3.33 6.45 -14.50
C LEU A 25 -4.06 6.76 -13.19
N GLU A 26 -4.96 5.86 -12.79
CA GLU A 26 -5.55 5.87 -11.45
C GLU A 26 -5.33 4.51 -10.80
N ILE A 27 -4.94 4.52 -9.53
CA ILE A 27 -4.99 3.34 -8.66
C ILE A 27 -6.26 3.43 -7.83
N VAL A 28 -7.11 2.41 -7.94
CA VAL A 28 -8.31 2.30 -7.12
C VAL A 28 -8.10 1.17 -6.14
N THR A 29 -8.21 1.44 -4.84
CA THR A 29 -8.07 0.43 -3.79
C THR A 29 -9.42 0.02 -3.26
N TYR A 30 -9.52 -1.23 -2.82
CA TYR A 30 -10.74 -1.79 -2.26
C TYR A 30 -10.46 -2.57 -0.98
N LEU A 31 -11.45 -2.58 -0.09
CA LEU A 31 -11.53 -3.47 1.05
C LEU A 31 -12.89 -4.16 1.06
N GLN A 32 -12.95 -5.38 0.54
CA GLN A 32 -14.19 -6.15 0.50
C GLN A 32 -14.43 -6.80 1.87
N ILE A 33 -15.34 -6.25 2.67
CA ILE A 33 -15.64 -6.76 4.02
C ILE A 33 -16.17 -8.21 3.94
N THR A 34 -15.55 -9.10 4.72
CA THR A 34 -15.89 -10.54 4.75
C THR A 34 -16.28 -11.05 6.14
N SER A 35 -16.11 -10.26 7.20
CA SER A 35 -16.64 -10.59 8.53
C SER A 35 -17.98 -9.90 8.80
N GLY A 36 -18.99 -10.69 9.15
CA GLY A 36 -20.30 -10.20 9.57
C GLY A 36 -20.40 -10.19 11.09
N GLY A 37 -20.42 -8.99 11.69
CA GLY A 37 -20.76 -8.80 13.11
C GLY A 37 -19.56 -8.50 14.02
N ALA A 38 -19.68 -7.37 14.73
CA ALA A 38 -18.71 -6.67 15.58
C ALA A 38 -17.57 -5.92 14.85
N ALA A 39 -17.34 -4.67 15.27
CA ALA A 39 -16.28 -3.81 14.76
C ALA A 39 -14.96 -4.05 15.53
N PRO A 40 -13.79 -3.84 14.90
CA PRO A 40 -13.62 -3.47 13.49
C PRO A 40 -13.91 -4.66 12.55
N SER A 41 -14.58 -4.37 11.43
CA SER A 41 -14.82 -5.36 10.39
C SER A 41 -13.56 -5.58 9.56
N GLU A 42 -13.33 -6.83 9.17
CA GLU A 42 -12.19 -7.24 8.38
C GLU A 42 -12.62 -7.51 6.94
N GLY A 43 -11.77 -7.15 5.99
CA GLY A 43 -12.00 -7.36 4.57
C GLY A 43 -10.79 -7.88 3.83
N VAL A 44 -11.03 -8.30 2.60
CA VAL A 44 -10.00 -8.70 1.65
C VAL A 44 -9.55 -7.46 0.88
N PRO A 45 -8.27 -7.07 0.98
CA PRO A 45 -7.75 -5.92 0.26
C PRO A 45 -7.42 -6.27 -1.20
N SER A 46 -7.63 -5.31 -2.09
CA SER A 46 -7.30 -5.42 -3.51
C SER A 46 -7.10 -4.04 -4.13
N TYR A 47 -6.52 -4.00 -5.34
CA TYR A 47 -6.44 -2.78 -6.11
C TYR A 47 -6.67 -3.03 -7.60
N ALA A 48 -7.13 -2.00 -8.30
CA ALA A 48 -7.25 -1.93 -9.74
C ALA A 48 -6.40 -0.79 -10.29
N VAL A 49 -5.92 -0.96 -11.52
CA VAL A 49 -5.25 0.09 -12.30
C VAL A 49 -6.18 0.53 -13.40
N TYR A 50 -6.44 1.83 -13.51
CA TYR A 50 -7.28 2.43 -14.52
C TYR A 50 -6.44 3.30 -15.45
N GLN A 51 -6.77 3.23 -16.74
CA GLN A 51 -6.24 4.12 -17.78
C GLN A 51 -7.43 4.69 -18.55
N ASN A 52 -7.54 6.02 -18.62
CA ASN A 52 -8.65 6.70 -19.30
C ASN A 52 -10.03 6.19 -18.85
N GLY A 53 -10.22 5.97 -17.54
CA GLY A 53 -11.47 5.46 -16.98
C GLY A 53 -11.77 3.98 -17.25
N HIS A 54 -10.83 3.22 -17.84
CA HIS A 54 -11.00 1.79 -18.09
C HIS A 54 -10.02 0.96 -17.24
N PRO A 55 -10.46 -0.16 -16.63
CA PRO A 55 -9.59 -1.02 -15.85
C PRO A 55 -8.63 -1.80 -16.78
N VAL A 56 -7.34 -1.64 -16.53
CA VAL A 56 -6.25 -2.31 -17.25
C VAL A 56 -5.50 -3.33 -16.38
N GLY A 57 -5.71 -3.31 -15.06
CA GLY A 57 -5.12 -4.22 -14.09
C GLY A 57 -6.05 -4.44 -12.90
N TYR A 58 -6.04 -5.64 -12.32
CA TYR A 58 -6.66 -5.92 -11.01
C TYR A 58 -5.83 -6.96 -10.26
N VAL A 59 -5.58 -6.71 -8.98
CA VAL A 59 -4.82 -7.59 -8.10
C VAL A 59 -5.52 -7.66 -6.75
N SER A 60 -5.82 -8.89 -6.32
CA SER A 60 -6.32 -9.17 -4.97
C SER A 60 -5.20 -9.71 -4.10
N SER A 61 -5.29 -9.49 -2.79
CA SER A 61 -4.45 -10.20 -1.83
C SER A 61 -4.66 -11.72 -1.90
N PRO A 62 -3.66 -12.50 -1.41
CA PRO A 62 -3.76 -13.96 -1.32
C PRO A 62 -5.02 -14.44 -0.59
N GLU A 63 -5.44 -15.68 -0.88
CA GLU A 63 -6.55 -16.31 -0.18
C GLU A 63 -6.29 -16.37 1.33
N GLY A 64 -7.34 -16.11 2.13
CA GLY A 64 -7.23 -16.07 3.60
C GLY A 64 -6.77 -14.75 4.18
N THR A 65 -6.35 -13.78 3.36
CA THR A 65 -6.00 -12.43 3.81
C THR A 65 -7.20 -11.71 4.40
N LYS A 66 -7.01 -11.13 5.59
CA LYS A 66 -7.96 -10.22 6.22
C LYS A 66 -7.22 -9.05 6.85
N VAL A 67 -7.68 -7.84 6.56
CA VAL A 67 -7.21 -6.60 7.18
C VAL A 67 -8.40 -5.73 7.58
N VAL A 68 -8.19 -4.83 8.54
CA VAL A 68 -9.18 -3.84 8.99
C VAL A 68 -9.16 -2.58 8.13
N ASN A 69 -8.02 -2.26 7.51
CA ASN A 69 -7.84 -1.09 6.65
C ASN A 69 -7.01 -1.42 5.41
N PHE A 70 -7.35 -0.76 4.29
CA PHE A 70 -6.55 -0.73 3.08
C PHE A 70 -6.84 0.55 2.30
N SER A 71 -6.11 1.63 2.54
CA SER A 71 -6.39 2.95 1.95
C SER A 71 -5.16 3.85 1.89
N ASP A 72 -5.24 4.99 1.19
CA ASP A 72 -4.22 6.04 1.19
C ASP A 72 -4.25 6.94 2.45
N GLY A 73 -5.24 6.74 3.31
CA GLY A 73 -5.42 7.46 4.56
C GLY A 73 -4.65 6.87 5.74
N LYS A 74 -4.76 7.54 6.89
CA LYS A 74 -4.26 7.00 8.17
C LYS A 74 -5.04 5.74 8.54
N ALA A 75 -4.33 4.69 8.97
CA ALA A 75 -4.96 3.51 9.54
C ALA A 75 -5.84 3.87 10.76
N LEU A 76 -6.96 3.18 10.92
CA LEU A 76 -7.93 3.40 11.99
C LEU A 76 -7.32 3.09 13.37
N ALA A 77 -7.86 3.72 14.42
CA ALA A 77 -7.56 3.42 15.83
C ALA A 77 -6.14 3.74 16.36
N GLY A 78 -5.52 4.84 15.94
CA GLY A 78 -4.26 5.33 16.55
C GLY A 78 -3.00 4.67 15.99
N GLN A 79 -3.15 3.90 14.92
CA GLN A 79 -2.07 3.39 14.10
C GLN A 79 -1.50 4.52 13.23
N THR A 80 -0.49 5.22 13.74
CA THR A 80 0.19 6.35 13.09
C THR A 80 1.13 5.89 11.97
N TRP A 81 0.63 5.15 10.99
CA TRP A 81 1.36 4.85 9.76
C TRP A 81 1.15 6.03 8.82
N GLU A 82 2.01 7.03 8.94
CA GLU A 82 1.86 8.33 8.27
C GLU A 82 2.20 8.22 6.78
N VAL A 83 1.32 7.62 5.96
CA VAL A 83 1.29 8.04 4.56
C VAL A 83 0.89 9.52 4.58
N GLY A 84 1.83 10.39 4.21
CA GLY A 84 1.68 11.84 4.35
C GLY A 84 0.36 12.30 3.73
N LYS A 85 -0.34 13.18 4.44
CA LYS A 85 -1.75 13.51 4.23
C LYS A 85 -2.11 14.12 2.86
N ASP A 86 -1.10 14.46 2.06
CA ASP A 86 -1.30 15.26 0.85
C ASP A 86 -1.16 14.44 -0.43
N HIS A 87 -0.33 13.41 -0.51
CA HIS A 87 -0.29 12.46 -1.62
C HIS A 87 0.44 11.16 -1.25
N PRO A 88 -0.15 9.98 -1.53
CA PRO A 88 0.49 8.67 -1.33
C PRO A 88 1.44 8.31 -2.49
N VAL A 89 1.94 9.29 -3.25
CA VAL A 89 2.72 9.07 -4.48
C VAL A 89 4.08 9.76 -4.35
N ASP A 90 5.17 9.02 -4.59
CA ASP A 90 6.52 9.60 -4.58
C ASP A 90 6.95 10.16 -5.95
N ARG A 91 8.13 10.78 -5.99
CA ARG A 91 8.73 11.31 -7.23
C ARG A 91 9.06 10.26 -8.30
N TYR A 92 9.02 8.98 -7.96
CA TYR A 92 9.29 7.86 -8.87
C TYR A 92 8.00 7.24 -9.41
N GLY A 93 6.84 7.71 -8.95
CA GLY A 93 5.52 7.19 -9.29
C GLY A 93 5.12 5.97 -8.45
N ASN A 94 5.85 5.63 -7.38
CA ASN A 94 5.43 4.60 -6.46
C ASN A 94 4.21 5.07 -5.66
N VAL A 95 3.22 4.19 -5.47
CA VAL A 95 2.01 4.46 -4.71
C VAL A 95 2.02 3.67 -3.40
N TYR A 96 1.71 4.32 -2.28
CA TYR A 96 1.76 3.74 -0.94
C TYR A 96 0.38 3.62 -0.33
N ILE A 97 -0.04 2.38 -0.03
CA ILE A 97 -1.34 2.08 0.56
C ILE A 97 -1.11 1.59 1.98
N SER A 98 -1.72 2.22 2.97
CA SER A 98 -1.67 1.75 4.35
C SER A 98 -2.58 0.55 4.55
N TYR A 99 -2.09 -0.42 5.32
CA TYR A 99 -2.92 -1.45 5.95
C TYR A 99 -2.58 -1.54 7.44
N ASP A 100 -3.40 -2.24 8.21
CA ASP A 100 -3.36 -2.38 9.68
C ASP A 100 -1.99 -2.13 10.35
N THR A 101 -0.96 -2.83 9.91
CA THR A 101 0.36 -2.74 10.53
C THR A 101 1.44 -2.31 9.56
N GLY A 102 1.12 -1.88 8.33
CA GLY A 102 2.16 -1.69 7.34
C GLY A 102 1.73 -0.96 6.07
N LEU A 103 2.53 -1.17 5.02
CA LEU A 103 2.37 -0.52 3.73
C LEU A 103 2.39 -1.54 2.59
N THR A 104 1.52 -1.34 1.62
CA THR A 104 1.69 -1.89 0.27
C THR A 104 2.31 -0.81 -0.60
N VAL A 105 3.35 -1.15 -1.36
CA VAL A 105 3.99 -0.27 -2.33
C VAL A 105 3.72 -0.78 -3.73
N LEU A 106 3.05 0.01 -4.54
CA LEU A 106 2.84 -0.27 -5.95
C LEU A 106 3.90 0.48 -6.75
N THR A 107 4.78 -0.25 -7.42
CA THR A 107 5.87 0.31 -8.21
C THR A 107 5.53 0.30 -9.70
N PRO A 108 5.79 1.40 -10.43
CA PRO A 108 5.69 1.42 -11.89
C PRO A 108 6.58 0.36 -12.54
N THR A 109 6.03 -0.30 -13.57
CA THR A 109 6.72 -1.32 -14.36
C THR A 109 6.39 -1.15 -15.84
N ASP A 110 7.12 -1.87 -16.69
CA ASP A 110 6.83 -1.93 -18.12
C ASP A 110 5.46 -2.54 -18.49
N LYS A 111 4.70 -3.02 -17.50
CA LYS A 111 3.37 -3.64 -17.66
C LYS A 111 2.26 -2.92 -16.88
N GLY A 112 2.55 -1.80 -16.22
CA GLY A 112 1.63 -1.08 -15.35
C GLY A 112 2.20 -1.01 -13.94
N PHE A 113 1.46 -1.45 -12.93
CA PHE A 113 1.92 -1.49 -11.55
C PHE A 113 2.12 -2.91 -11.05
N ASP A 114 3.08 -3.09 -10.14
CA ASP A 114 3.31 -4.33 -9.43
C ASP A 114 3.57 -4.01 -7.95
N SER A 115 2.97 -4.80 -7.06
CA SER A 115 3.18 -4.66 -5.63
C SER A 115 4.49 -5.29 -5.17
N GLN A 116 5.23 -6.00 -6.02
CA GLN A 116 6.49 -6.68 -5.68
C GLN A 116 6.43 -7.56 -4.40
N GLY A 117 5.24 -8.12 -4.12
CA GLY A 117 5.00 -8.96 -2.95
C GLY A 117 4.71 -8.18 -1.65
N THR A 118 4.32 -6.91 -1.73
CA THR A 118 3.94 -6.10 -0.55
C THR A 118 2.44 -6.13 -0.23
N MET A 119 1.65 -6.95 -0.93
CA MET A 119 0.24 -7.13 -0.59
C MET A 119 0.14 -7.91 0.74
N PRO A 120 -0.71 -7.49 1.69
CA PRO A 120 -0.89 -8.22 2.95
C PRO A 120 -1.55 -9.59 2.74
N PRO A 121 -1.34 -10.59 3.62
CA PRO A 121 -0.23 -10.69 4.54
C PRO A 121 0.99 -11.16 3.75
N ALA A 122 1.98 -10.31 3.60
CA ALA A 122 3.25 -10.74 3.02
C ALA A 122 4.12 -11.29 4.17
N GLU A 123 3.99 -12.59 4.45
CA GLU A 123 4.84 -13.30 5.44
C GLU A 123 6.33 -13.17 5.11
N ASP A 124 6.65 -13.19 3.81
CA ASP A 124 7.98 -13.01 3.24
C ASP A 124 8.01 -11.79 2.31
N ALA A 125 7.43 -10.66 2.73
CA ALA A 125 7.65 -9.41 2.01
C ALA A 125 9.15 -9.26 1.79
N LYS A 126 9.60 -9.13 0.52
CA LYS A 126 11.03 -8.99 0.17
C LYS A 126 11.71 -7.78 0.83
N PHE A 127 10.92 -6.98 1.52
CA PHE A 127 11.16 -5.60 1.90
C PHE A 127 10.38 -5.30 3.18
N PRO A 128 10.79 -4.29 3.95
CA PRO A 128 10.44 -4.07 5.36
C PRO A 128 9.05 -3.46 5.58
N PHE A 129 8.04 -3.81 4.78
CA PHE A 129 6.80 -3.03 4.76
C PHE A 129 5.78 -3.45 5.82
N SER A 130 6.02 -4.57 6.50
CA SER A 130 5.34 -4.91 7.74
C SER A 130 5.91 -4.08 8.89
N HIS A 131 5.03 -3.61 9.77
CA HIS A 131 5.35 -2.70 10.87
C HIS A 131 6.02 -1.41 10.40
N ALA A 132 5.59 -0.86 9.26
CA ALA A 132 6.26 0.28 8.65
C ALA A 132 5.32 1.45 8.32
N GLY A 133 5.87 2.65 8.39
CA GLY A 133 5.26 3.89 7.91
C GLY A 133 6.08 4.50 6.77
N LEU A 134 5.54 5.56 6.17
CA LEU A 134 6.17 6.29 5.09
C LEU A 134 6.55 7.70 5.57
N LYS A 135 7.59 8.26 4.97
CA LYS A 135 7.83 9.70 4.96
C LYS A 135 8.20 10.11 3.55
N LEU A 136 7.51 11.10 3.01
CA LEU A 136 7.91 11.80 1.79
C LEU A 136 8.55 13.12 2.19
N ASP A 137 9.75 13.41 1.67
CA ASP A 137 10.34 14.74 1.84
C ASP A 137 9.77 15.75 0.84
N ALA A 138 10.20 17.02 0.92
CA ALA A 138 9.72 18.07 0.03
C ALA A 138 10.07 17.85 -1.46
N ALA A 139 11.04 16.99 -1.77
CA ALA A 139 11.39 16.59 -3.13
C ALA A 139 10.62 15.33 -3.59
N GLY A 140 9.71 14.82 -2.77
CA GLY A 140 8.98 13.58 -3.02
C GLY A 140 9.84 12.33 -2.87
N GLN A 141 11.00 12.38 -2.21
CA GLN A 141 11.82 11.21 -1.93
C GLN A 141 11.17 10.39 -0.80
N PRO A 142 10.95 9.07 -0.99
CA PRO A 142 10.38 8.23 0.04
C PRO A 142 11.45 7.71 1.02
N THR A 143 11.05 7.63 2.28
CA THR A 143 11.72 6.87 3.33
C THR A 143 10.69 5.99 4.02
N VAL A 144 10.91 4.68 3.99
CA VAL A 144 10.09 3.71 4.71
C VAL A 144 10.71 3.52 6.09
N ILE A 145 9.91 3.75 7.12
CA ILE A 145 10.34 3.70 8.52
C ILE A 145 9.77 2.42 9.12
N GLN A 146 10.59 1.37 9.16
CA GLN A 146 10.23 0.10 9.76
C GLN A 146 10.42 0.18 11.27
N LYS A 147 9.41 -0.25 12.03
CA LYS A 147 9.54 -0.46 13.47
C LYS A 147 10.03 -1.88 13.72
N VAL A 148 11.07 -1.99 14.53
CA VAL A 148 11.64 -3.30 14.89
C VAL A 148 10.75 -3.94 15.94
N VAL A 149 10.24 -5.13 15.63
CA VAL A 149 9.51 -5.97 16.58
C VAL A 149 10.42 -7.05 17.16
N ASP A 150 10.15 -7.48 18.38
CA ASP A 150 10.80 -8.64 18.99
C ASP A 150 10.21 -9.97 18.48
N LYS A 151 10.72 -11.08 19.02
CA LYS A 151 10.28 -12.44 18.67
C LYS A 151 8.79 -12.70 18.94
N ASP A 152 8.17 -11.90 19.78
CA ASP A 152 6.77 -12.02 20.18
C ASP A 152 5.87 -11.02 19.43
N GLY A 153 6.44 -10.28 18.46
CA GLY A 153 5.73 -9.29 17.65
C GLY A 153 5.55 -7.93 18.32
N THR A 154 6.22 -7.68 19.45
CA THR A 154 6.09 -6.44 20.21
C THR A 154 7.07 -5.38 19.70
N GLU A 155 6.60 -4.15 19.46
CA GLU A 155 7.46 -3.04 19.05
C GLU A 155 8.54 -2.75 20.11
N THR A 156 9.81 -2.77 19.70
CA THR A 156 10.96 -2.55 20.59
C THR A 156 11.27 -1.07 20.85
N GLY A 157 10.57 -0.16 20.17
CA GLY A 157 10.86 1.27 20.15
C GLY A 157 12.02 1.68 19.22
N LYS A 158 12.70 0.72 18.58
CA LYS A 158 13.72 1.00 17.55
C LYS A 158 13.08 1.08 16.17
N THR A 159 13.65 1.92 15.31
CA THR A 159 13.28 2.02 13.90
C THR A 159 14.47 1.76 12.99
N VAL A 160 14.19 1.27 11.79
CA VAL A 160 15.13 1.12 10.68
C VAL A 160 14.56 1.89 9.50
N ASN A 161 15.35 2.79 8.94
CA ASN A 161 14.98 3.55 7.76
C ASN A 161 15.41 2.81 6.50
N TRP A 162 14.56 2.93 5.47
CA TRP A 162 14.80 2.35 4.16
C TRP A 162 14.56 3.41 3.11
N THR A 163 15.53 3.60 2.23
CA THR A 163 15.53 4.63 1.20
C THR A 163 15.41 3.99 -0.17
N TRP A 164 14.85 4.72 -1.13
CA TRP A 164 14.71 4.25 -2.49
C TRP A 164 15.98 4.48 -3.30
N GLU A 165 16.59 3.38 -3.76
CA GLU A 165 17.80 3.36 -4.59
C GLU A 165 17.64 2.31 -5.71
N ASN A 166 18.01 2.64 -6.95
CA ASN A 166 18.03 1.70 -8.07
C ASN A 166 16.73 0.87 -8.24
N ASN A 167 15.58 1.53 -8.10
CA ASN A 167 14.25 0.90 -8.24
C ASN A 167 13.90 -0.12 -7.13
N THR A 168 14.51 0.02 -5.95
CA THR A 168 14.25 -0.84 -4.79
C THR A 168 14.47 -0.07 -3.48
N PHE A 169 13.89 -0.54 -2.38
CA PHE A 169 14.24 -0.05 -1.05
C PHE A 169 15.50 -0.73 -0.53
N VAL A 170 16.41 0.07 0.04
CA VAL A 170 17.63 -0.39 0.72
C VAL A 170 17.71 0.21 2.11
N GLN A 171 18.22 -0.57 3.06
CA GLN A 171 18.36 -0.13 4.44
C GLN A 171 19.42 0.98 4.54
N GLU A 172 19.08 2.07 5.21
CA GLU A 172 20.01 3.14 5.57
C GLU A 172 21.05 2.61 6.57
N LYS A 173 22.33 2.89 6.32
CA LYS A 173 23.46 2.38 7.12
C LYS A 173 23.66 3.13 8.42
#